data_AF-A0AAN8ZFF1-F1
#
_entry.id   AF-A0AAN8ZFF1-F1
#
_cell.length_a   1.000
_cell.length_b   1.000
_cell.length_c   1.000
_cell.angle_alpha   90.00
_cell.angle_beta   90.00
_cell.angle_gamma   90.00
#
_symmetry.space_group_name_H-M   'P 1'
#
loop_
_entity.id
_entity.type
_entity.pdbx_description
1 polymer ?
#
loop_
_entity_poly.entity_id
_entity_poly.type
_entity_poly.pdbx_seq_one_letter_code
_entity_poly.pdbx_strand_id
1 'polypeptide(L)'
;MHILLPCFPRLPTKSNSPIKQFLTPPMAKLANSVIFSALLSIFIFSLTATAISTCGGPCRTPDDCDGQLICINGKCNDDPEVGTHICKSSPAGPSGDCPQSGTLTCQGNDYPTYECSPQVTSSTPATLTNNDFSEGGDGGGPSECDGKYHDNSEQIVALSTGWYAGGSRCGQWIEITASNGRSARAKVVDECDSMNGCDAEHAYQPPCRNNIVDASDAVWNALGLDTNTGAVPISWSMA
;
A
#
# COMPACT_ATOMS: atom_id res chain seq x y z
N MET A 1 37.80 -54.34 40.22
CA MET A 1 37.94 -54.41 38.75
C MET A 1 38.11 -52.97 38.26
N HIS A 2 39.35 -52.56 37.93
CA HIS A 2 39.81 -51.30 37.28
C HIS A 2 39.29 -49.95 37.90
N ILE A 3 39.97 -49.11 38.72
CA ILE A 3 41.37 -48.59 38.79
C ILE A 3 41.71 -47.84 37.47
N LEU A 4 42.06 -46.53 37.33
CA LEU A 4 42.60 -45.44 38.16
C LEU A 4 42.33 -44.04 37.52
N LEU A 5 42.15 -43.03 38.40
CA LEU A 5 42.56 -41.60 38.46
C LEU A 5 42.54 -40.59 37.27
N PRO A 6 42.24 -39.29 37.57
CA PRO A 6 42.53 -38.12 36.72
C PRO A 6 43.92 -37.53 37.00
N CYS A 7 44.56 -36.91 36.00
CA CYS A 7 45.80 -36.15 36.14
C CYS A 7 45.68 -34.77 35.45
N PHE A 8 45.69 -33.69 36.23
CA PHE A 8 46.29 -32.38 35.87
C PHE A 8 47.83 -32.52 35.96
N PRO A 9 48.72 -31.58 35.51
CA PRO A 9 48.52 -30.14 35.25
C PRO A 9 49.32 -29.53 34.05
N ARG A 10 49.21 -28.20 33.92
CA ARG A 10 50.31 -27.20 33.75
C ARG A 10 50.22 -26.30 32.49
N LEU A 11 50.05 -25.02 32.80
CA LEU A 11 50.18 -23.84 31.94
C LEU A 11 51.51 -23.81 31.16
N PRO A 12 51.52 -23.33 29.90
CA PRO A 12 52.68 -22.70 29.32
C PRO A 12 52.65 -21.17 29.51
N THR A 13 53.85 -20.69 29.78
CA THR A 13 54.31 -19.35 30.11
C THR A 13 54.18 -18.34 28.97
N LYS A 14 53.91 -17.10 29.39
CA LYS A 14 54.14 -15.81 28.73
C LYS A 14 55.41 -15.83 27.86
N SER A 15 55.25 -15.64 26.55
CA SER A 15 56.36 -15.31 25.64
C SER A 15 56.32 -13.83 25.31
N ASN A 16 57.36 -13.12 25.73
CA ASN A 16 57.64 -11.73 25.36
C ASN A 16 58.20 -11.69 23.95
N SER A 17 57.65 -10.82 23.09
CA SER A 17 58.39 -10.26 21.96
C SER A 17 57.83 -8.90 21.54
N PRO A 18 58.67 -8.06 20.92
CA PRO A 18 58.85 -6.68 21.37
C PRO A 18 57.94 -5.67 20.69
N ILE A 19 57.71 -4.60 21.45
CA ILE A 19 57.20 -3.30 21.03
C ILE A 19 57.95 -2.84 19.76
N LYS A 20 57.26 -2.78 18.62
CA LYS A 20 57.69 -1.93 17.50
C LYS A 20 57.17 -0.52 17.75
N GLN A 21 58.04 0.33 18.29
CA GLN A 21 57.90 1.78 18.22
C GLN A 21 57.89 2.19 16.75
N PHE A 22 56.75 2.62 16.23
CA PHE A 22 56.71 3.41 15.01
C PHE A 22 56.89 4.88 15.42
N LEU A 23 58.10 5.38 15.19
CA LEU A 23 58.42 6.80 15.23
C LEU A 23 57.52 7.55 14.24
N THR A 24 56.79 8.55 14.73
CA THR A 24 56.20 9.61 13.92
C THR A 24 57.29 10.62 13.53
N PRO A 25 57.51 10.95 12.24
CA PRO A 25 58.29 12.13 11.85
C PRO A 25 57.42 13.41 11.85
N PRO A 26 58.04 14.60 11.85
CA PRO A 26 57.48 15.83 12.43
C PRO A 26 56.56 16.60 11.48
N MET A 27 55.69 17.41 12.10
CA MET A 27 54.83 18.40 11.45
C MET A 27 55.66 19.43 10.67
N ALA A 28 55.46 19.51 9.35
CA ALA A 28 55.79 20.70 8.57
C ALA A 28 54.55 21.60 8.51
N LYS A 29 54.62 22.75 9.18
CA LYS A 29 53.72 23.88 8.97
C LYS A 29 54.12 24.58 7.68
N LEU A 30 53.18 24.83 6.78
CA LEU A 30 53.27 25.93 5.81
C LEU A 30 51.87 26.44 5.43
N ALA A 31 51.64 27.68 5.89
CA ALA A 31 50.90 28.79 5.30
C ALA A 31 49.64 28.55 4.44
N ASN A 32 48.56 29.11 4.98
CA ASN A 32 47.38 29.72 4.34
C ASN A 32 47.50 30.03 2.82
N SER A 33 46.63 29.42 2.02
CA SER A 33 46.21 30.01 0.74
C SER A 33 44.71 29.77 0.57
N VAL A 34 43.93 30.79 0.90
CA VAL A 34 42.52 30.91 0.53
C VAL A 34 42.50 31.26 -0.95
N ILE A 35 41.76 30.53 -1.80
CA ILE A 35 41.01 31.03 -2.98
C ILE A 35 40.28 29.86 -3.66
N PHE A 36 38.94 29.93 -3.59
CA PHE A 36 37.91 29.50 -4.54
C PHE A 36 37.98 28.12 -5.23
N SER A 37 37.13 27.19 -4.77
CA SER A 37 36.17 26.52 -5.67
C SER A 37 34.95 26.04 -4.87
N ALA A 38 34.08 26.99 -4.51
CA ALA A 38 32.74 26.71 -4.03
C ALA A 38 31.81 26.62 -5.25
N LEU A 39 31.78 25.47 -5.92
CA LEU A 39 30.75 25.10 -6.89
C LEU A 39 30.23 23.68 -6.61
N LEU A 40 29.99 23.39 -5.34
CA LEU A 40 29.00 22.38 -4.96
C LEU A 40 27.92 23.09 -4.14
N SER A 41 27.37 24.15 -4.72
CA SER A 41 26.06 24.65 -4.33
C SER A 41 25.10 23.52 -4.63
N ILE A 42 24.73 22.85 -3.54
CA ILE A 42 23.65 21.90 -3.39
C ILE A 42 22.46 22.45 -4.17
N PHE A 43 22.27 21.97 -5.41
CA PHE A 43 20.98 21.98 -6.06
C PHE A 43 20.15 21.00 -5.23
N ILE A 44 19.56 21.52 -4.16
CA ILE A 44 18.25 21.06 -3.72
C ILE A 44 17.36 21.46 -4.89
N PHE A 45 17.37 20.65 -5.96
CA PHE A 45 16.22 20.61 -6.85
C PHE A 45 15.10 20.23 -5.91
N SER A 46 14.28 21.22 -5.61
CA SER A 46 12.94 21.03 -5.10
C SER A 46 12.40 19.80 -5.80
N LEU A 47 12.30 18.68 -5.10
CA LEU A 47 11.39 17.61 -5.45
C LEU A 47 10.02 18.25 -5.30
N THR A 48 9.63 19.04 -6.30
CA THR A 48 8.23 19.23 -6.63
C THR A 48 7.77 17.80 -6.87
N ALA A 49 7.09 17.22 -5.88
CA ALA A 49 6.29 16.04 -6.11
C ALA A 49 5.34 16.44 -7.23
N THR A 50 5.64 16.02 -8.46
CA THR A 50 4.66 16.04 -9.53
C THR A 50 3.55 15.13 -9.01
N ALA A 51 2.36 15.69 -8.87
CA ALA A 51 1.21 14.89 -8.50
C ALA A 51 1.06 13.81 -9.57
N ILE A 52 1.32 12.56 -9.19
CA ILE A 52 1.21 11.41 -10.08
C ILE A 52 -0.28 11.25 -10.41
N SER A 53 -0.61 11.40 -11.68
CA SER A 53 -1.97 11.36 -12.20
C SER A 53 -2.41 9.92 -12.49
N THR A 54 -3.61 9.57 -12.02
CA THR A 54 -4.28 8.31 -12.35
C THR A 54 -4.95 8.38 -13.73
N CYS A 55 -5.67 7.34 -14.13
CA CYS A 55 -6.42 7.29 -15.39
C CYS A 55 -7.25 8.55 -15.67
N GLY A 56 -7.12 9.08 -16.90
CA GLY A 56 -7.78 10.31 -17.34
C GLY A 56 -7.22 11.61 -16.76
N GLY A 57 -6.33 11.53 -15.76
CA GLY A 57 -5.67 12.65 -15.12
C GLY A 57 -4.67 13.36 -16.05
N PRO A 58 -4.37 14.64 -15.78
CA PRO A 58 -3.51 15.46 -16.64
C PRO A 58 -2.05 15.02 -16.56
N CYS A 59 -1.35 15.02 -17.69
CA CYS A 59 0.08 14.72 -17.76
C CYS A 59 0.76 15.54 -18.85
N ARG A 60 2.07 15.71 -18.75
CA ARG A 60 2.94 16.30 -19.78
C ARG A 60 4.02 15.33 -20.24
N THR A 61 4.47 14.48 -19.34
CA THR A 61 5.50 13.47 -19.53
C THR A 61 4.98 12.11 -19.05
N PRO A 62 5.58 10.99 -19.49
CA PRO A 62 5.21 9.66 -19.00
C PRO A 62 5.32 9.53 -17.47
N ASP A 63 6.32 10.19 -16.86
CA ASP A 63 6.56 10.15 -15.41
C ASP A 63 5.48 10.88 -14.58
N ASP A 64 4.57 11.61 -15.22
CA ASP A 64 3.43 12.24 -14.55
C ASP A 64 2.28 11.25 -14.28
N CYS A 65 2.36 10.00 -14.75
CA CYS A 65 1.29 9.03 -14.66
C CYS A 65 1.60 7.88 -13.68
N ASP A 66 0.57 7.38 -12.99
CA ASP A 66 0.73 6.34 -11.97
C ASP A 66 1.00 4.96 -12.55
N GLY A 67 1.88 4.19 -11.90
CA GLY A 67 2.17 2.80 -12.27
C GLY A 67 2.64 2.61 -13.72
N GLN A 68 1.86 1.84 -14.49
CA GLN A 68 2.15 1.49 -15.89
C GLN A 68 1.41 2.37 -16.91
N LEU A 69 0.80 3.47 -16.46
CA LEU A 69 0.08 4.38 -17.34
C LEU A 69 1.04 5.25 -18.16
N ILE A 70 0.62 5.60 -19.38
CA ILE A 70 1.38 6.48 -20.27
C ILE A 70 0.62 7.77 -20.56
N CYS A 71 1.37 8.83 -20.85
CA CYS A 71 0.78 10.13 -21.19
C CYS A 71 0.42 10.21 -22.68
N ILE A 72 -0.87 10.10 -23.01
CA ILE A 72 -1.39 10.21 -24.38
C ILE A 72 -2.30 11.42 -24.47
N ASN A 73 -2.00 12.35 -25.40
CA ASN A 73 -2.76 13.58 -25.61
C ASN A 73 -2.97 14.40 -24.32
N GLY A 74 -1.97 14.42 -23.44
CA GLY A 74 -2.01 15.15 -22.17
C GLY A 74 -2.84 14.48 -21.07
N LYS A 75 -3.20 13.19 -21.24
CA LYS A 75 -3.90 12.40 -20.23
C LYS A 75 -3.25 11.03 -19.99
N CYS A 76 -3.25 10.57 -18.74
CA CYS A 76 -2.79 9.24 -18.39
C CYS A 76 -3.77 8.17 -18.88
N ASN A 77 -3.29 7.26 -19.72
CA ASN A 77 -4.07 6.19 -20.33
C ASN A 77 -3.29 4.88 -20.33
N ASP A 78 -4.00 3.79 -20.59
CA ASP A 78 -3.39 2.49 -20.85
C ASP A 78 -2.41 2.53 -22.01
N ASP A 79 -1.31 1.78 -21.90
CA ASP A 79 -0.35 1.59 -22.98
C ASP A 79 -0.93 0.62 -24.02
N PRO A 80 -1.23 1.07 -25.25
CA PRO A 80 -1.83 0.25 -26.29
C PRO A 80 -0.87 -0.81 -26.86
N GLU A 81 0.45 -0.66 -26.67
CA GLU A 81 1.46 -1.61 -27.14
C GLU A 81 1.72 -2.72 -26.14
N VAL A 82 1.68 -2.39 -24.84
CA VAL A 82 1.81 -3.37 -23.74
C VAL A 82 0.47 -4.06 -23.45
N GLY A 83 -0.66 -3.41 -23.76
CA GLY A 83 -2.00 -3.96 -23.59
C GLY A 83 -2.52 -3.88 -22.17
N THR A 84 -2.13 -2.85 -21.40
CA THR A 84 -2.66 -2.65 -20.04
C THR A 84 -4.17 -2.34 -20.07
N HIS A 85 -4.89 -2.68 -19.01
CA HIS A 85 -6.36 -2.49 -18.89
C HIS A 85 -6.75 -1.71 -17.61
N ILE A 86 -5.82 -0.90 -17.12
CA ILE A 86 -5.91 -0.13 -15.88
C ILE A 86 -6.98 0.96 -16.00
N CYS A 87 -7.06 1.65 -17.14
CA CYS A 87 -8.03 2.72 -17.37
C CYS A 87 -9.37 2.23 -17.91
N LYS A 88 -9.41 1.04 -18.51
CA LYS A 88 -10.70 0.37 -18.81
C LYS A 88 -11.46 0.00 -17.54
N SER A 89 -10.76 -0.21 -16.44
CA SER A 89 -11.31 -0.48 -15.10
C SER A 89 -11.62 0.80 -14.31
N SER A 90 -11.53 1.98 -14.94
CA SER A 90 -11.74 3.27 -14.29
C SER A 90 -12.48 4.24 -15.22
N PRO A 91 -13.81 4.14 -15.34
CA PRO A 91 -14.62 5.16 -15.98
C PRO A 91 -14.87 6.35 -15.02
N ALA A 92 -13.80 6.97 -14.51
CA ALA A 92 -13.94 8.29 -13.91
C ALA A 92 -14.09 9.31 -15.05
N GLY A 93 -15.31 9.82 -15.23
CA GLY A 93 -15.57 10.86 -16.21
C GLY A 93 -14.75 12.13 -15.92
N PRO A 94 -14.61 13.04 -16.89
CA PRO A 94 -13.85 14.29 -16.73
C PRO A 94 -14.38 15.25 -15.65
N SER A 95 -15.55 14.97 -15.05
CA SER A 95 -16.10 15.72 -13.91
C SER A 95 -15.67 15.18 -12.53
N GLY A 96 -14.93 14.06 -12.48
CA GLY A 96 -14.63 13.37 -11.20
C GLY A 96 -15.83 12.60 -10.65
N ASP A 97 -16.96 12.60 -11.34
CA ASP A 97 -18.13 11.81 -10.99
C ASP A 97 -17.96 10.36 -11.48
N CYS A 98 -18.18 9.41 -10.57
CA CYS A 98 -18.30 7.99 -10.88
C CYS A 98 -19.79 7.63 -10.96
N PRO A 99 -20.38 7.55 -12.16
CA PRO A 99 -21.80 7.20 -12.32
C PRO A 99 -22.03 5.72 -12.04
N GLN A 100 -23.27 5.39 -11.69
CA GLN A 100 -23.75 4.00 -11.62
C GLN A 100 -23.67 3.34 -13.00
N SER A 101 -23.08 2.16 -13.05
CA SER A 101 -22.94 1.35 -14.28
C SER A 101 -24.22 0.58 -14.61
N GLY A 102 -24.93 0.10 -13.58
CA GLY A 102 -26.14 -0.69 -13.74
C GLY A 102 -26.81 -1.00 -12.41
N THR A 103 -27.70 -2.00 -12.42
CA THR A 103 -28.43 -2.45 -11.24
C THR A 103 -28.42 -3.99 -11.20
N LEU A 104 -28.17 -4.55 -10.03
CA LEU A 104 -28.31 -5.98 -9.75
C LEU A 104 -29.52 -6.21 -8.82
N THR A 105 -30.44 -7.08 -9.22
CA THR A 105 -31.62 -7.42 -8.39
C THR A 105 -31.33 -8.64 -7.52
N CYS A 106 -31.41 -8.47 -6.21
CA CYS A 106 -31.13 -9.52 -5.23
C CYS A 106 -32.31 -9.69 -4.29
N GLN A 107 -32.89 -10.90 -4.29
CA GLN A 107 -34.07 -11.23 -3.48
C GLN A 107 -35.22 -10.22 -3.63
N GLY A 108 -35.37 -9.63 -4.83
CA GLY A 108 -36.40 -8.65 -5.14
C GLY A 108 -36.06 -7.19 -4.80
N ASN A 109 -34.85 -6.90 -4.31
CA ASN A 109 -34.35 -5.54 -4.09
C ASN A 109 -33.30 -5.19 -5.14
N ASP A 110 -33.32 -3.94 -5.61
CA ASP A 110 -32.39 -3.43 -6.61
C ASP A 110 -31.20 -2.72 -5.96
N TYR A 111 -29.99 -3.15 -6.32
CA TYR A 111 -28.73 -2.61 -5.82
C TYR A 111 -27.94 -1.98 -6.98
N PRO A 112 -27.39 -0.78 -6.81
CA PRO A 112 -26.57 -0.15 -7.84
C PRO A 112 -25.24 -0.89 -8.03
N THR A 113 -24.78 -1.00 -9.27
CA THR A 113 -23.45 -1.51 -9.61
C THR A 113 -22.55 -0.40 -10.16
N TYR A 114 -21.24 -0.56 -9.99
CA TYR A 114 -20.24 0.44 -10.35
C TYR A 114 -18.95 -0.20 -10.85
N GLU A 115 -18.49 0.25 -12.02
CA GLU A 115 -17.16 -0.08 -12.57
C GLU A 115 -16.07 0.90 -12.10
N CYS A 116 -16.47 2.00 -11.49
CA CYS A 116 -15.57 3.06 -11.00
C CYS A 116 -15.72 3.27 -9.50
N SER A 117 -14.83 4.10 -8.96
CA SER A 117 -14.89 4.64 -7.60
C SER A 117 -14.60 6.16 -7.65
N PRO A 118 -14.93 6.93 -6.60
CA PRO A 118 -14.55 8.33 -6.52
C PRO A 118 -13.04 8.54 -6.69
N GLN A 119 -12.63 9.72 -7.12
CA GLN A 119 -11.21 10.01 -7.36
C GLN A 119 -10.36 9.81 -6.09
N VAL A 120 -9.25 9.08 -6.23
CA VAL A 120 -8.24 8.93 -5.16
C VAL A 120 -7.47 10.25 -5.00
N THR A 121 -7.30 10.67 -3.75
CA THR A 121 -6.57 11.89 -3.36
C THR A 121 -5.60 11.59 -2.21
N SER A 122 -4.91 12.60 -1.69
CA SER A 122 -4.12 12.48 -0.46
C SER A 122 -4.95 12.28 0.81
N SER A 123 -6.28 12.37 0.74
CA SER A 123 -7.21 12.09 1.84
C SER A 123 -8.58 11.71 1.26
N THR A 124 -8.65 10.56 0.61
CA THR A 124 -9.81 10.05 -0.11
C THR A 124 -10.94 9.69 0.86
N PRO A 125 -12.11 10.36 0.80
CA PRO A 125 -13.24 10.00 1.65
C PRO A 125 -13.78 8.61 1.29
N ALA A 126 -14.05 7.78 2.29
CA ALA A 126 -14.63 6.46 2.11
C ALA A 126 -15.53 6.07 3.29
N THR A 127 -16.21 4.94 3.12
CA THR A 127 -16.89 4.23 4.20
C THR A 127 -16.07 3.00 4.56
N LEU A 128 -15.73 2.86 5.84
CA LEU A 128 -15.14 1.66 6.38
C LEU A 128 -16.25 0.66 6.72
N THR A 129 -16.13 -0.57 6.25
CA THR A 129 -16.95 -1.73 6.67
C THR A 129 -16.04 -2.81 7.25
N ASN A 130 -16.62 -3.85 7.85
CA ASN A 130 -15.89 -4.97 8.42
C ASN A 130 -16.14 -6.22 7.58
N ASN A 131 -15.07 -6.97 7.30
CA ASN A 131 -15.11 -8.21 6.53
C ASN A 131 -14.24 -9.28 7.20
N ASP A 132 -14.71 -10.53 7.15
CA ASP A 132 -13.98 -11.72 7.55
C ASP A 132 -13.24 -12.32 6.34
N PHE A 133 -11.91 -12.17 6.33
CA PHE A 133 -11.02 -12.67 5.27
C PHE A 133 -10.59 -14.14 5.47
N SER A 134 -11.11 -14.81 6.52
CA SER A 134 -10.74 -16.17 6.86
C SER A 134 -11.53 -17.22 6.07
N GLU A 135 -11.01 -18.44 6.02
CA GLU A 135 -11.69 -19.55 5.35
C GLU A 135 -13.04 -19.85 6.02
N GLY A 136 -14.13 -19.77 5.25
CA GLY A 136 -15.49 -19.97 5.76
C GLY A 136 -16.09 -18.75 6.46
N GLY A 137 -15.40 -17.59 6.39
CA GLY A 137 -15.93 -16.28 6.75
C GLY A 137 -16.96 -15.75 5.75
N ASP A 138 -17.41 -14.52 5.96
CA ASP A 138 -18.38 -13.85 5.09
C ASP A 138 -17.79 -13.24 3.81
N GLY A 139 -16.45 -13.09 3.74
CA GLY A 139 -15.74 -12.66 2.53
C GLY A 139 -15.81 -13.64 1.35
N GLY A 140 -16.39 -14.83 1.55
CA GLY A 140 -16.61 -15.81 0.49
C GLY A 140 -15.34 -16.56 0.07
N GLY A 141 -14.82 -16.21 -1.10
CA GLY A 141 -13.63 -16.83 -1.69
C GLY A 141 -12.30 -16.39 -1.05
N PRO A 142 -11.17 -16.99 -1.44
CA PRO A 142 -9.84 -16.46 -1.13
C PRO A 142 -9.62 -15.08 -1.76
N SER A 143 -8.83 -14.22 -1.14
CA SER A 143 -8.64 -12.84 -1.62
C SER A 143 -7.94 -12.74 -2.96
N GLU A 144 -8.42 -11.83 -3.82
CA GLU A 144 -8.06 -11.71 -5.24
C GLU A 144 -6.57 -11.43 -5.49
N CYS A 145 -5.89 -10.69 -4.61
CA CYS A 145 -4.49 -10.31 -4.86
C CYS A 145 -3.51 -11.49 -4.81
N ASP A 146 -3.78 -12.50 -3.98
CA ASP A 146 -2.85 -13.60 -3.75
C ASP A 146 -3.48 -15.00 -3.68
N GLY A 147 -4.79 -15.09 -3.88
CA GLY A 147 -5.55 -16.34 -3.90
C GLY A 147 -5.56 -17.06 -2.56
N LYS A 148 -5.54 -16.32 -1.44
CA LYS A 148 -5.47 -16.88 -0.08
C LYS A 148 -6.51 -16.27 0.85
N TYR A 149 -6.90 -17.06 1.83
CA TYR A 149 -7.53 -16.57 3.04
C TYR A 149 -6.47 -15.95 3.96
N HIS A 150 -6.88 -14.97 4.75
CA HIS A 150 -6.03 -14.26 5.71
C HIS A 150 -6.66 -14.27 7.11
N ASP A 151 -5.83 -14.15 8.14
CA ASP A 151 -6.34 -14.06 9.52
C ASP A 151 -6.81 -12.62 9.80
N ASN A 152 -7.98 -12.45 10.44
CA ASN A 152 -8.52 -11.11 10.73
C ASN A 152 -7.70 -10.31 11.76
N SER A 153 -6.68 -10.92 12.37
CA SER A 153 -5.67 -10.21 13.16
C SER A 153 -4.60 -9.50 12.30
N GLU A 154 -4.53 -9.79 11.00
CA GLU A 154 -3.72 -9.03 10.05
C GLU A 154 -4.39 -7.69 9.72
N GLN A 155 -3.62 -6.61 9.60
CA GLN A 155 -4.17 -5.31 9.15
C GLN A 155 -4.27 -5.30 7.62
N ILE A 156 -5.39 -5.80 7.12
CA ILE A 156 -5.67 -5.98 5.69
C ILE A 156 -7.04 -5.40 5.31
N VAL A 157 -7.18 -5.08 4.02
CA VAL A 157 -8.41 -4.52 3.45
C VAL A 157 -8.70 -5.04 2.03
N ALA A 158 -9.99 -5.01 1.68
CA ALA A 158 -10.48 -4.98 0.33
C ALA A 158 -10.82 -3.53 -0.08
N LEU A 159 -10.71 -3.22 -1.37
CA LEU A 159 -11.12 -1.92 -1.91
C LEU A 159 -12.23 -2.11 -2.96
N SER A 160 -13.20 -1.20 -3.02
CA SER A 160 -14.19 -1.17 -4.11
C SER A 160 -13.54 -1.30 -5.48
N THR A 161 -14.20 -1.96 -6.43
CA THR A 161 -13.70 -2.26 -7.79
C THR A 161 -12.89 -1.14 -8.45
N GLY A 162 -13.40 0.11 -8.45
CA GLY A 162 -12.68 1.23 -9.06
C GLY A 162 -11.42 1.66 -8.32
N TRP A 163 -11.36 1.48 -6.99
CA TRP A 163 -10.14 1.69 -6.19
C TRP A 163 -9.23 0.47 -6.20
N TYR A 164 -9.76 -0.74 -6.32
CA TYR A 164 -8.96 -1.94 -6.56
C TYR A 164 -8.20 -1.83 -7.90
N ALA A 165 -8.87 -1.27 -8.91
CA ALA A 165 -8.32 -0.92 -10.22
C ALA A 165 -7.54 -2.09 -10.84
N GLY A 166 -8.22 -3.23 -10.97
CA GLY A 166 -7.68 -4.46 -11.55
C GLY A 166 -6.44 -4.99 -10.82
N GLY A 167 -6.38 -4.82 -9.50
CA GLY A 167 -5.26 -5.28 -8.67
C GLY A 167 -4.03 -4.38 -8.68
N SER A 168 -4.09 -3.19 -9.30
CA SER A 168 -2.93 -2.26 -9.31
C SER A 168 -2.44 -1.87 -7.91
N ARG A 169 -3.30 -1.94 -6.88
CA ARG A 169 -2.97 -1.67 -5.48
C ARG A 169 -2.66 -2.93 -4.65
N CYS A 170 -2.66 -4.12 -5.25
CA CYS A 170 -2.39 -5.35 -4.53
C CYS A 170 -1.04 -5.33 -3.80
N GLY A 171 -1.06 -5.73 -2.52
CA GLY A 171 0.10 -5.75 -1.64
C GLY A 171 0.62 -4.37 -1.24
N GLN A 172 0.03 -3.29 -1.73
CA GLN A 172 0.37 -1.93 -1.31
C GLN A 172 -0.27 -1.60 0.03
N TRP A 173 0.34 -0.65 0.74
CA TRP A 173 -0.18 -0.16 2.00
C TRP A 173 -0.99 1.11 1.81
N ILE A 174 -2.10 1.21 2.52
CA ILE A 174 -2.86 2.44 2.68
C ILE A 174 -2.82 2.88 4.14
N GLU A 175 -2.96 4.19 4.36
CA GLU A 175 -3.20 4.76 5.68
C GLU A 175 -4.66 5.18 5.75
N ILE A 176 -5.37 4.67 6.75
CA ILE A 176 -6.79 4.91 7.02
C ILE A 176 -6.86 5.81 8.25
N THR A 177 -7.61 6.91 8.16
CA THR A 177 -7.81 7.86 9.26
C THR A 177 -9.28 7.94 9.61
N ALA A 178 -9.60 7.68 10.88
CA ALA A 178 -10.97 7.76 11.39
C ALA A 178 -11.28 9.17 11.93
N SER A 179 -12.57 9.47 12.08
CA SER A 179 -13.07 10.76 12.61
C SER A 179 -12.64 11.06 14.05
N ASN A 180 -12.24 10.03 14.81
CA ASN A 180 -11.67 10.16 16.15
C ASN A 180 -10.18 10.58 16.13
N GLY A 181 -9.58 10.79 14.95
CA GLY A 181 -8.20 11.21 14.75
C GLY A 181 -7.16 10.09 14.83
N ARG A 182 -7.59 8.83 14.99
CA ARG A 182 -6.69 7.67 14.96
C ARG A 182 -6.49 7.20 13.52
N SER A 183 -5.28 6.69 13.26
CA SER A 183 -4.92 6.13 11.96
C SER A 183 -4.39 4.70 12.08
N ALA A 184 -4.59 3.91 11.03
CA ALA A 184 -4.08 2.55 10.91
C ALA A 184 -3.51 2.33 9.50
N ARG A 185 -2.46 1.51 9.39
CA ARG A 185 -1.91 1.10 8.10
C ARG A 185 -2.42 -0.29 7.76
N ALA A 186 -2.99 -0.45 6.58
CA ALA A 186 -3.48 -1.75 6.14
C ALA A 186 -2.96 -2.09 4.73
N LYS A 187 -2.72 -3.38 4.49
CA LYS A 187 -2.30 -3.89 3.19
C LYS A 187 -3.55 -4.25 2.37
N VAL A 188 -3.59 -3.80 1.13
CA VAL A 188 -4.65 -4.19 0.19
C VAL A 188 -4.41 -5.63 -0.25
N VAL A 189 -5.38 -6.50 0.02
CA VAL A 189 -5.31 -7.92 -0.35
C VAL A 189 -6.45 -8.36 -1.26
N ASP A 190 -7.49 -7.55 -1.41
CA ASP A 190 -8.71 -7.99 -2.07
C ASP A 190 -9.49 -6.89 -2.79
N GLU A 191 -10.47 -7.33 -3.57
CA GLU A 191 -11.50 -6.51 -4.18
C GLU A 191 -12.81 -6.61 -3.39
N CYS A 192 -13.46 -5.48 -3.14
CA CYS A 192 -14.87 -5.43 -2.75
C CYS A 192 -15.69 -5.21 -4.03
N ASP A 193 -16.16 -6.31 -4.63
CA ASP A 193 -16.75 -6.29 -5.98
C ASP A 193 -18.05 -5.48 -6.01
N SER A 194 -18.03 -4.35 -6.73
CA SER A 194 -19.19 -3.47 -6.91
C SER A 194 -19.97 -3.73 -8.21
N MET A 195 -19.65 -4.79 -8.93
CA MET A 195 -20.30 -5.22 -10.18
C MET A 195 -21.09 -6.51 -10.03
N ASN A 196 -20.58 -7.45 -9.24
CA ASN A 196 -21.16 -8.76 -9.02
C ASN A 196 -21.62 -8.94 -7.56
N GLY A 197 -22.37 -10.00 -7.32
CA GLY A 197 -23.00 -10.28 -6.05
C GLY A 197 -24.19 -11.21 -6.20
N CYS A 198 -24.79 -11.58 -5.08
CA CYS A 198 -26.07 -12.29 -5.02
C CYS A 198 -26.03 -13.70 -5.63
N ASP A 199 -24.83 -14.26 -5.69
CA ASP A 199 -24.53 -15.62 -6.12
C ASP A 199 -23.75 -16.34 -5.01
N ALA A 200 -23.39 -17.60 -5.27
CA ALA A 200 -22.73 -18.44 -4.27
C ALA A 200 -21.29 -17.97 -3.98
N GLU A 201 -20.61 -17.33 -4.93
CA GLU A 201 -19.25 -16.83 -4.78
C GLU A 201 -19.20 -15.68 -3.77
N HIS A 202 -20.20 -14.81 -3.82
CA HIS A 202 -20.35 -13.65 -2.93
C HIS A 202 -21.18 -13.95 -1.67
N ALA A 203 -21.31 -15.23 -1.27
CA ALA A 203 -22.15 -15.65 -0.14
C ALA A 203 -23.59 -15.10 -0.19
N TYR A 204 -24.12 -14.88 -1.39
CA TYR A 204 -25.41 -14.25 -1.69
C TYR A 204 -25.58 -12.81 -1.19
N GLN A 205 -24.49 -12.12 -0.87
CA GLN A 205 -24.47 -10.71 -0.48
C GLN A 205 -24.68 -9.77 -1.68
N PRO A 206 -25.27 -8.58 -1.50
CA PRO A 206 -25.40 -7.58 -2.56
C PRO A 206 -24.04 -7.09 -3.07
N PRO A 207 -23.98 -6.48 -4.27
CA PRO A 207 -22.76 -5.88 -4.76
C PRO A 207 -22.27 -4.77 -3.81
N CYS A 208 -20.95 -4.65 -3.70
CA CYS A 208 -20.30 -3.63 -2.91
C CYS A 208 -20.65 -2.22 -3.40
N ARG A 209 -20.56 -1.23 -2.52
CA ARG A 209 -20.63 0.18 -2.95
C ARG A 209 -19.29 0.60 -3.55
N ASN A 210 -19.28 1.70 -4.30
CA ASN A 210 -18.09 2.19 -5.00
C ASN A 210 -17.10 2.98 -4.14
N ASN A 211 -17.35 3.14 -2.85
CA ASN A 211 -16.55 3.97 -1.95
C ASN A 211 -16.23 3.28 -0.61
N ILE A 212 -16.00 1.98 -0.66
CA ILE A 212 -15.77 1.10 0.49
C ILE A 212 -14.27 0.79 0.64
N VAL A 213 -13.82 0.88 1.89
CA VAL A 213 -12.64 0.17 2.39
C VAL A 213 -13.17 -0.91 3.31
N ASP A 214 -13.08 -2.17 2.90
CA ASP A 214 -13.63 -3.28 3.68
C ASP A 214 -12.53 -3.93 4.49
N ALA A 215 -12.65 -3.91 5.82
CA ALA A 215 -11.48 -4.05 6.67
C ALA A 215 -11.61 -5.14 7.73
N SER A 216 -10.50 -5.85 7.92
CA SER A 216 -10.32 -6.85 8.98
C SER A 216 -10.52 -6.26 10.39
N ASP A 217 -10.80 -7.14 11.36
CA ASP A 217 -10.96 -6.78 12.77
C ASP A 217 -9.76 -6.00 13.33
N ALA A 218 -8.54 -6.36 12.91
CA ALA A 218 -7.33 -5.68 13.34
C ALA A 218 -7.31 -4.18 12.97
N VAL A 219 -7.82 -3.82 11.79
CA VAL A 219 -7.91 -2.43 11.36
C VAL A 219 -8.92 -1.66 12.21
N TRP A 220 -10.10 -2.23 12.44
CA TRP A 220 -11.11 -1.64 13.31
C TRP A 220 -10.59 -1.41 14.73
N ASN A 221 -9.91 -2.41 15.29
CA ASN A 221 -9.27 -2.34 16.60
C ASN A 221 -8.17 -1.26 16.66
N ALA A 222 -7.32 -1.17 15.64
CA ALA A 222 -6.26 -0.17 15.57
C ALA A 222 -6.82 1.26 15.52
N LEU A 223 -7.93 1.46 14.79
CA LEU A 223 -8.67 2.72 14.72
C LEU A 223 -9.50 3.00 16.00
N GLY A 224 -9.63 2.03 16.91
CA GLY A 224 -10.43 2.15 18.12
C GLY A 224 -11.92 2.31 17.83
N LEU A 225 -12.43 1.57 16.85
CA LEU A 225 -13.81 1.56 16.41
C LEU A 225 -14.50 0.24 16.80
N ASP A 226 -15.82 0.28 16.95
CA ASP A 226 -16.64 -0.90 17.24
C ASP A 226 -17.26 -1.43 15.93
N THR A 227 -16.93 -2.67 15.57
CA THR A 227 -17.43 -3.34 14.35
C THR A 227 -18.95 -3.47 14.35
N ASN A 228 -19.61 -3.48 15.52
CA ASN A 228 -21.08 -3.51 15.62
C ASN A 228 -21.76 -2.25 15.08
N THR A 229 -21.00 -1.17 14.83
CA THR A 229 -21.51 0.02 14.14
C THR A 229 -21.85 -0.26 12.67
N GLY A 230 -21.25 -1.32 12.10
CA GLY A 230 -21.45 -1.77 10.72
C GLY A 230 -20.69 -0.94 9.69
N ALA A 231 -20.87 0.38 9.69
CA ALA A 231 -20.23 1.27 8.72
C ALA A 231 -19.90 2.63 9.32
N VAL A 232 -18.70 3.16 9.05
CA VAL A 232 -18.28 4.48 9.52
C VAL A 232 -17.54 5.29 8.46
N PRO A 233 -17.66 6.63 8.45
CA PRO A 233 -16.88 7.47 7.54
C PRO A 233 -15.40 7.52 7.95
N ILE A 234 -14.50 7.36 6.97
CA ILE A 234 -13.05 7.50 7.11
C ILE A 234 -12.47 8.32 5.95
N SER A 235 -11.19 8.65 6.03
CA SER A 235 -10.39 8.99 4.85
C SER A 235 -9.20 8.04 4.69
N TRP A 236 -8.73 7.85 3.47
CA TRP A 236 -7.54 7.04 3.20
C TRP A 236 -6.63 7.62 2.12
N SER A 237 -5.36 7.22 2.16
CA SER A 237 -4.36 7.51 1.13
C SER A 237 -3.39 6.34 0.97
N MET A 238 -2.63 6.29 -0.12
CA MET A 238 -1.45 5.41 -0.19
C MET A 238 -0.44 5.81 0.88
N ALA A 239 0.31 4.83 1.43
CA ALA A 239 1.22 4.99 2.56
C ALA A 239 2.63 4.41 2.35
#